data_AF-A0A8T7FPJ1-F1
#
_entry.id   AF-A0A8T7FPJ1-F1
#
_cell.length_a   1.000
_cell.length_b   1.000
_cell.length_c   1.000
_cell.angle_alpha   90.00
_cell.angle_beta   90.00
_cell.angle_gamma   90.00
#
_symmetry.space_group_name_H-M   'P 1'
#
loop_
_entity.id
_entity.type
_entity.pdbx_description
1 polymer ?
#
loop_
_entity_poly.entity_id
_entity_poly.type
_entity_poly.pdbx_seq_one_letter_code
_entity_poly.pdbx_strand_id
1 'polypeptide(L)'
;MKLSALKPYDPRYLASWLAEVYDVPMADASLDARSQAFKDVKRRMPHLLNGVTLVRASSAGLMVESFKLVLLPVWMTELPFGGREHLVLINGQSGIVASDLLEKEEEEQDGLFGFLADLLGE
;
A
#
# COMPACT_ATOMS: atom_id res chain seq x y z
N MET A 1 -0.24 -8.41 -1.98
CA MET A 1 0.15 -8.11 -0.59
C MET A 1 0.32 -9.36 0.29
N LYS A 2 1.56 -9.73 0.64
CA LYS A 2 1.88 -10.78 1.62
C LYS A 2 2.26 -10.13 2.95
N LEU A 3 1.26 -9.60 3.67
CA LEU A 3 1.43 -8.79 4.89
C LEU A 3 1.70 -9.61 6.17
N SER A 4 2.15 -10.86 6.04
CA SER A 4 2.20 -11.79 7.18
C SER A 4 3.16 -11.37 8.31
N ALA A 5 4.12 -10.49 8.02
CA ALA A 5 5.07 -9.96 9.00
C ALA A 5 4.64 -8.63 9.65
N LEU A 6 3.58 -7.98 9.14
CA LEU A 6 3.12 -6.72 9.70
C LEU A 6 2.48 -6.93 11.06
N LYS A 7 2.90 -6.09 12.01
CA LYS A 7 2.30 -6.04 13.34
C LYS A 7 1.27 -4.92 13.39
N PRO A 8 0.14 -5.12 14.09
CA PRO A 8 -0.79 -4.04 14.38
C PRO A 8 -0.05 -2.87 15.05
N TYR A 9 -0.42 -1.64 14.68
CA TYR A 9 0.12 -0.45 15.32
C TYR A 9 -0.22 -0.42 16.82
N ASP A 10 0.80 -0.21 17.65
CA ASP A 10 0.67 0.06 19.07
C ASP A 10 1.11 1.51 19.32
N PRO A 11 0.23 2.38 19.87
CA PRO A 11 0.56 3.77 20.15
C PRO A 11 1.81 3.98 20.99
N ARG A 12 2.21 2.96 21.79
CA ARG A 12 3.42 3.01 22.60
C ARG A 12 4.71 3.08 21.76
N TYR A 13 4.69 2.64 20.51
CA TYR A 13 5.85 2.74 19.62
C TYR A 13 6.20 4.18 19.22
N LEU A 14 5.23 5.09 19.27
CA LEU A 14 5.42 6.51 18.98
C LEU A 14 5.29 7.38 20.24
N ALA A 15 5.34 6.78 21.44
CA ALA A 15 5.27 7.53 22.67
C ALA A 15 6.42 8.56 22.72
N SER A 16 6.07 9.85 22.84
CA SER A 16 7.00 10.99 22.82
C SER A 16 7.67 11.28 21.47
N TRP A 17 7.19 10.69 20.37
CA TRP A 17 7.62 11.02 19.00
C TRP A 17 6.49 11.73 18.25
N LEU A 18 6.82 12.75 17.47
CA LEU A 18 5.86 13.38 16.56
C LEU A 18 5.71 12.51 15.31
N ALA A 19 4.47 12.34 14.88
CA ALA A 19 4.15 11.73 13.60
C ALA A 19 3.38 12.74 12.76
N GLU A 20 3.66 12.74 11.46
CA GLU A 20 2.90 13.51 10.50
C GLU A 20 1.45 12.99 10.43
N VAL A 21 0.52 13.89 10.12
CA VAL A 21 -0.89 13.55 9.90
C VAL A 21 -1.03 12.94 8.50
N TYR A 22 -2.08 12.18 8.25
CA TYR A 22 -2.33 11.56 6.94
C TYR A 22 -2.25 12.56 5.78
N ASP A 23 -1.44 12.23 4.77
CA ASP A 23 -1.40 12.98 3.50
C ASP A 23 -2.69 12.82 2.69
N VAL A 24 -3.37 11.67 2.86
CA VAL A 24 -4.61 11.33 2.15
C VAL A 24 -5.81 11.48 3.10
N PRO A 25 -6.83 12.28 2.74
CA PRO A 25 -8.05 12.37 3.52
C PRO A 25 -8.73 11.00 3.67
N MET A 26 -9.22 10.71 4.88
CA MET A 26 -9.82 9.39 5.18
C MET A 26 -11.06 9.08 4.32
N ALA A 27 -11.81 10.11 3.91
CA ALA A 27 -12.97 9.94 3.04
C ALA A 27 -12.56 9.38 1.67
N ASP A 28 -11.49 9.93 1.09
CA ASP A 28 -10.96 9.53 -0.22
C ASP A 28 -10.38 8.11 -0.15
N ALA A 29 -9.54 7.84 0.85
CA ALA A 29 -9.01 6.50 1.10
C ALA A 29 -10.13 5.45 1.28
N SER A 30 -11.24 5.82 1.92
CA SER A 30 -12.40 4.94 2.10
C SER A 30 -13.13 4.67 0.78
N LEU A 31 -13.26 5.66 -0.10
CA LEU A 31 -13.86 5.48 -1.43
C LEU A 31 -13.00 4.56 -2.30
N ASP A 32 -11.68 4.75 -2.27
CA ASP A 32 -10.74 3.90 -3.02
C ASP A 32 -10.74 2.46 -2.53
N ALA A 33 -10.71 2.25 -1.20
CA ALA A 33 -10.82 0.92 -0.62
C ALA A 33 -12.12 0.21 -1.01
N ARG A 34 -13.26 0.93 -1.01
CA ARG A 34 -14.55 0.38 -1.48
C ARG A 34 -14.51 0.01 -2.96
N SER A 35 -13.90 0.85 -3.79
CA SER A 35 -13.74 0.60 -5.23
C SER A 35 -12.93 -0.67 -5.50
N GLN A 36 -11.78 -0.81 -4.82
CA GLN A 36 -10.93 -1.99 -4.94
C GLN A 36 -11.63 -3.26 -4.43
N ALA A 37 -12.24 -3.20 -3.24
CA ALA A 37 -12.99 -4.34 -2.68
C ALA A 37 -14.13 -4.78 -3.60
N PHE A 38 -14.87 -3.83 -4.17
CA PHE A 38 -15.95 -4.14 -5.10
C PHE A 38 -15.44 -4.76 -6.42
N LYS A 39 -14.33 -4.25 -6.97
CA LYS A 39 -13.68 -4.85 -8.15
C LYS A 39 -13.27 -6.31 -7.87
N ASP A 40 -12.69 -6.57 -6.71
CA ASP A 40 -12.27 -7.90 -6.28
C ASP A 40 -13.43 -8.88 -6.11
N VAL A 41 -14.49 -8.44 -5.43
CA VAL A 41 -15.72 -9.24 -5.26
C VAL A 41 -16.33 -9.54 -6.63
N LYS A 42 -16.45 -8.53 -7.50
CA LYS A 42 -17.00 -8.70 -8.86
C LYS A 42 -16.20 -9.70 -9.68
N ARG A 43 -14.86 -9.66 -9.59
CA ARG A 43 -13.96 -10.61 -10.26
C ARG A 43 -14.11 -12.04 -9.74
N ARG A 44 -14.31 -12.23 -8.44
CA ARG A 44 -14.47 -13.57 -7.83
C ARG A 44 -15.90 -14.11 -7.98
N MET A 45 -16.90 -13.24 -8.16
CA MET A 45 -18.31 -13.60 -8.21
C MET A 45 -18.66 -14.74 -9.17
N PRO A 46 -18.15 -14.79 -10.43
CA PRO A 46 -18.48 -15.88 -11.36
C PRO A 46 -18.06 -17.26 -10.85
N HIS A 47 -16.95 -17.33 -10.12
CA HIS A 47 -16.45 -18.58 -9.53
C HIS A 47 -17.27 -19.04 -8.34
N LEU A 48 -17.91 -18.11 -7.62
CA LEU A 48 -18.78 -18.41 -6.47
C LEU A 48 -20.19 -18.83 -6.89
N LEU A 49 -20.63 -18.40 -8.07
CA LEU A 49 -22.01 -18.57 -8.55
C LEU A 49 -22.27 -19.88 -9.31
N ASN A 50 -21.29 -20.78 -9.40
CA ASN A 50 -21.44 -22.14 -9.96
C ASN A 50 -22.26 -22.22 -11.26
N GLY A 51 -22.04 -21.29 -12.20
CA GLY A 51 -22.70 -21.29 -13.52
C GLY A 51 -23.91 -20.36 -13.66
N VAL A 52 -24.29 -19.60 -12.63
CA VAL A 52 -25.32 -18.54 -12.76
C VAL A 52 -24.70 -17.25 -13.30
N THR A 53 -25.26 -16.73 -14.40
CA THR A 53 -24.84 -15.45 -14.99
C THR A 53 -25.32 -14.29 -14.14
N LEU A 54 -24.38 -13.49 -13.65
CA LEU A 54 -24.66 -12.29 -12.87
C LEU A 54 -25.21 -11.18 -13.77
N VAL A 55 -26.47 -10.77 -13.55
CA VAL A 55 -27.12 -9.69 -14.32
C VAL A 55 -26.76 -8.30 -13.76
N ARG A 56 -26.61 -8.16 -12.43
CA ARG A 56 -26.30 -6.88 -11.77
C ARG A 56 -25.56 -7.10 -10.46
N ALA A 57 -24.53 -6.28 -10.20
CA ALA A 57 -23.90 -6.14 -8.89
C ALA A 57 -23.97 -4.69 -8.43
N SER A 58 -24.13 -4.48 -7.13
CA SER A 58 -24.19 -3.16 -6.50
C SER A 58 -23.22 -3.09 -5.33
N SER A 59 -22.53 -1.96 -5.19
CA SER A 59 -21.66 -1.66 -4.05
C SER A 59 -22.41 -0.99 -2.89
N ALA A 60 -23.71 -0.70 -3.03
CA ALA A 60 -24.48 0.09 -2.07
C ALA A 60 -24.55 -0.53 -0.65
N GLY A 61 -24.39 -1.85 -0.53
CA GLY A 61 -24.31 -2.56 0.76
C GLY A 61 -22.90 -2.81 1.27
N LEU A 62 -21.85 -2.31 0.58
CA LEU A 62 -20.47 -2.59 0.94
C LEU A 62 -20.01 -1.63 2.05
N MET A 63 -19.89 -2.17 3.25
CA MET A 63 -19.42 -1.44 4.43
C MET A 63 -17.94 -1.76 4.69
N VAL A 64 -17.12 -0.71 4.79
CA VAL A 64 -15.72 -0.80 5.23
C VAL A 64 -15.71 -0.28 6.67
N GLU A 65 -15.71 -1.20 7.64
CA GLU A 65 -15.95 -0.86 9.05
C GLU A 65 -14.74 -0.25 9.78
N SER A 66 -13.52 -0.61 9.41
CA SER A 66 -12.34 -0.14 10.14
C SER A 66 -11.07 -0.08 9.29
N PHE A 67 -10.37 1.04 9.34
CA PHE A 67 -8.97 1.14 8.96
C PHE A 67 -8.10 0.56 10.08
N LYS A 68 -7.00 -0.10 9.72
CA LYS A 68 -5.99 -0.57 10.67
C LYS A 68 -4.67 0.09 10.34
N LEU A 69 -4.09 0.76 11.32
CA LEU A 69 -2.74 1.27 11.21
C LEU A 69 -1.75 0.12 11.42
N VAL A 70 -0.67 0.17 10.65
CA VAL A 70 0.47 -0.75 10.74
C VAL A 70 1.73 0.09 10.91
N LEU A 71 2.69 -0.43 11.66
CA LEU A 71 4.02 0.17 11.76
C LEU A 71 4.98 -0.58 10.83
N LEU A 72 5.52 0.12 9.83
CA LEU A 72 6.53 -0.40 8.93
C LEU A 72 7.86 0.32 9.21
N PRO A 73 8.88 -0.34 9.79
CA PRO A 73 10.20 0.25 9.92
C PRO A 73 10.86 0.30 8.54
N VAL A 74 11.30 1.48 8.12
CA VAL A 74 12.02 1.71 6.86
C VAL A 74 13.28 2.51 7.16
N TRP A 75 14.42 2.08 6.61
CA TRP A 75 15.63 2.88 6.57
C TRP A 75 15.70 3.60 5.24
N MET A 76 16.09 4.87 5.27
CA MET A 76 16.17 5.73 4.09
C MET A 76 17.58 6.32 3.99
N THR A 77 18.17 6.26 2.81
CA THR A 77 19.47 6.88 2.52
C THR A 77 19.50 7.38 1.08
N GLU A 78 20.33 8.38 0.83
CA GLU A 78 20.67 8.83 -0.52
C GLU A 78 22.03 8.22 -0.90
N LEU A 79 22.16 7.76 -2.15
CA LEU A 79 23.41 7.24 -2.69
C LEU A 79 23.79 7.98 -3.97
N PRO A 80 25.00 8.57 -4.05
CA PRO A 80 25.48 9.18 -5.28
C PRO A 80 25.89 8.09 -6.27
N PHE A 81 25.26 8.10 -7.44
CA PHE A 81 25.60 7.20 -8.54
C PHE A 81 25.29 7.87 -9.88
N GLY A 82 26.14 7.67 -10.89
CA GLY A 82 25.90 8.26 -12.22
C GLY A 82 25.81 9.80 -12.25
N GLY A 83 26.30 10.49 -11.23
CA GLY A 83 26.20 11.96 -11.12
C GLY A 83 24.84 12.47 -10.63
N ARG A 84 23.97 11.60 -10.11
CA ARG A 84 22.72 11.94 -9.43
C ARG A 84 22.69 11.29 -8.03
N GLU A 85 21.96 11.90 -7.12
CA GLU A 85 21.64 11.29 -5.83
C GLU A 85 20.38 10.43 -6.00
N HIS A 86 20.42 9.22 -5.46
CA HIS A 86 19.36 8.25 -5.61
C HIS A 86 18.79 7.85 -4.25
N LEU A 87 17.47 7.86 -4.13
CA LEU A 87 16.80 7.48 -2.90
C LEU A 87 16.77 5.95 -2.78
N VAL A 88 17.23 5.44 -1.65
CA VAL A 88 17.20 4.01 -1.33
C VAL A 88 16.37 3.81 -0.06
N LEU A 89 15.35 2.97 -0.17
CA LEU A 89 14.52 2.51 0.93
C LEU A 89 14.83 1.05 1.25
N ILE A 90 15.00 0.75 2.53
CA ILE A 90 15.26 -0.60 3.01
C ILE A 90 14.20 -0.98 4.03
N ASN A 91 13.49 -2.07 3.78
CA ASN A 91 12.50 -2.59 4.69
C ASN A 91 13.21 -3.16 5.93
N GLY A 92 12.98 -2.57 7.11
CA GLY A 92 13.63 -2.95 8.36
C GLY A 92 13.20 -4.32 8.90
N GLN A 93 12.17 -4.94 8.34
CA GLN A 93 11.71 -6.28 8.74
C GLN A 93 12.26 -7.38 7.83
N SER A 94 12.23 -7.16 6.51
CA SER A 94 12.60 -8.18 5.52
C SER A 94 13.99 -7.98 4.91
N GLY A 95 14.56 -6.78 4.99
CA GLY A 95 15.79 -6.41 4.30
C GLY A 95 15.64 -6.18 2.80
N ILE A 96 14.41 -6.20 2.26
CA ILE A 96 14.13 -5.85 0.86
C ILE A 96 14.54 -4.39 0.62
N VAL A 97 15.15 -4.12 -0.53
CA VAL A 97 15.64 -2.80 -0.94
C VAL A 97 14.88 -2.33 -2.18
N ALA A 98 14.38 -1.10 -2.15
CA ALA A 98 13.79 -0.41 -3.29
C ALA A 98 14.56 0.88 -3.57
N SER A 99 14.85 1.14 -4.84
CA SER A 99 15.56 2.35 -5.29
C SER A 99 15.29 2.59 -6.77
N ASP A 100 15.32 3.86 -7.18
CA ASP A 100 15.35 4.30 -8.58
C ASP A 100 16.64 3.92 -9.32
N LEU A 101 17.67 3.44 -8.61
CA LEU A 101 18.88 2.87 -9.23
C LEU A 101 18.65 1.55 -9.96
N LEU A 102 17.70 0.74 -9.47
CA LEU A 102 17.39 -0.54 -10.06
C LEU A 102 16.48 -0.28 -11.26
N GLU A 103 17.10 -0.09 -12.43
CA GLU A 103 16.48 0.21 -13.73
C GLU A 103 15.06 -0.36 -13.87
N LYS A 104 14.07 0.50 -13.59
CA LYS A 104 12.73 0.40 -14.16
C LYS A 104 12.58 1.58 -15.11
N GLU A 105 12.23 1.28 -16.36
CA GLU A 105 11.94 2.27 -17.39
C GLU A 105 10.96 3.32 -16.84
N GLU A 106 11.20 4.58 -17.20
CA GLU A 106 10.51 5.79 -16.76
C GLU A 106 8.98 5.64 -16.75
N GLU A 107 8.41 5.14 -15.65
CA GLU A 107 6.99 5.28 -15.34
C GLU A 107 6.82 6.42 -14.34
N GLU A 108 5.81 7.25 -14.62
CA GLU A 108 5.52 8.51 -13.95
C GLU A 108 5.67 8.44 -12.43
N GLN A 109 6.33 9.47 -11.89
CA GLN A 109 6.62 9.66 -10.47
C GLN A 109 5.37 9.50 -9.61
N ASP A 110 5.15 8.29 -9.11
CA ASP A 110 4.12 8.04 -8.11
C ASP A 110 4.68 8.32 -6.69
N GLY A 111 5.40 9.44 -6.54
CA GLY A 111 5.94 9.95 -5.27
C GLY A 111 6.56 8.91 -4.31
N LEU A 112 6.47 9.18 -3.01
CA LEU A 112 6.90 8.26 -1.96
C LEU A 112 6.06 6.96 -1.94
N PHE A 113 4.78 7.02 -2.33
CA PHE A 113 3.87 5.89 -2.23
C PHE A 113 4.15 4.79 -3.25
N GLY A 114 4.55 5.12 -4.47
CA GLY A 114 5.02 4.16 -5.47
C GLY A 114 6.30 3.47 -5.02
N PHE A 115 7.23 4.24 -4.44
CA PHE A 115 8.45 3.70 -3.81
C PHE A 115 8.14 2.74 -2.66
N LEU A 116 7.15 3.06 -1.83
CA LEU A 116 6.69 2.18 -0.75
C LEU A 116 5.97 0.94 -1.28
N ALA A 117 5.21 1.05 -2.37
CA ALA A 117 4.56 -0.09 -3.02
C ALA A 117 5.61 -1.09 -3.56
N ASP A 118 6.65 -0.59 -4.23
CA ASP A 118 7.79 -1.40 -4.68
C ASP A 118 8.49 -2.08 -3.50
N LEU A 119 8.69 -1.37 -2.38
CA LEU A 119 9.29 -1.93 -1.16
C LEU A 119 8.46 -3.07 -0.54
N LEU A 120 7.13 -3.01 -0.71
CA LEU A 120 6.18 -4.00 -0.20
C LEU A 120 5.95 -5.16 -1.18
N GLY A 121 6.52 -5.09 -2.39
CA GLY A 121 6.43 -6.12 -3.41
C GLY A 121 5.03 -6.27 -3.99
N GLU A 122 4.42 -5.14 -4.37
CA GLU A 122 3.19 -5.13 -5.19
C GLU A 122 3.45 -5.55 -6.65
#